data_AF-A0A7Y4VV06-F1
#
_entry.id   AF-A0A7Y4VV06-F1
#
_cell.length_a   1.000
_cell.length_b   1.000
_cell.length_c   1.000
_cell.angle_alpha   90.00
_cell.angle_beta   90.00
_cell.angle_gamma   90.00
#
_symmetry.space_group_name_H-M   'P 1'
#
loop_
_entity.id
_entity.type
_entity.pdbx_description
1 polymer ?
#
loop_
_entity_poly.entity_id
_entity_poly.type
_entity_poly.pdbx_seq_one_letter_code
_entity_poly.pdbx_strand_id
1 'polypeptide(L)'
;MTESDLSKEQPINPVETTRQFYKNWRERFAVPLLVGVLILGSVALIPALNGSASPIIDTIFITVYIITGIVTVIRFPYTVRMSVFLLSIYVLGISELITHGILGDSLFFFLSLIIFSTILISPRIGIAALIVDILTFAIFGWLMLSGQIIPLNPNAPPADLNDWISAGVAMAMFGSVIIIGFQRLEKEFFDAQKQIDSTLNALRDERNNLENKVLERTVQLGKVNKIGRVVTAILDPDDLLKQAAQLIESEFDCYYTAFFLLDVTEQWADLKEGTGEAGRILRENRHRLDINGKAAISIAIRTKQAYIVQEAGTKSFRPDNPLLPYSRSQIALPLIVGKSILGALEMHSTKINAFVQQDVETYQNMANEIAISLENSRLFLNAQQSLSEMRATQRQYLQGAWQSLTAHRNLDYALGDNDLANSMGIEIPLVLRDQVIGQIHLENSTEWTPEQKDLIESITAQATLALENARLVEESQSVAAREKLANELITKIWASTNMDSILQTTVRELGRSLEASEVVIEVSMNEEENE
;
A
#
# COMPACT_ATOMS: atom_id res chain seq x y z
N MET A 1 -26.19 9.08 18.39
CA MET A 1 -26.06 7.93 19.30
C MET A 1 -24.64 7.96 19.84
N THR A 2 -24.50 8.24 21.13
CA THR A 2 -23.22 8.37 21.84
C THR A 2 -22.60 6.99 22.11
N GLU A 3 -21.27 6.89 22.00
CA GLU A 3 -20.43 5.69 22.15
C GLU A 3 -20.56 4.92 23.49
N SER A 4 -21.37 5.37 24.45
CA SER A 4 -21.46 4.73 25.77
C SER A 4 -22.41 3.53 25.85
N ASP A 5 -23.23 3.26 24.83
CA ASP A 5 -24.26 2.19 24.87
C ASP A 5 -23.81 0.84 24.30
N LEU A 6 -22.60 0.73 23.73
CA LEU A 6 -22.09 -0.51 23.09
C LEU A 6 -21.35 -1.45 24.06
N SER A 7 -21.30 -1.16 25.36
CA SER A 7 -20.47 -1.91 26.33
C SER A 7 -21.23 -2.92 27.22
N LYS A 8 -22.49 -3.24 26.90
CA LYS A 8 -23.32 -4.15 27.72
C LYS A 8 -23.97 -5.32 26.96
N GLU A 9 -23.41 -5.77 25.85
CA GLU A 9 -23.75 -7.11 25.36
C GLU A 9 -22.84 -8.13 26.06
N GLN A 10 -23.41 -8.82 27.05
CA GLN A 10 -22.79 -10.01 27.63
C GLN A 10 -22.41 -10.97 26.49
N PRO A 11 -21.24 -11.65 26.55
CA PRO A 11 -20.88 -12.63 25.55
C PRO A 11 -21.95 -13.74 25.54
N ILE A 12 -22.78 -13.73 24.50
CA ILE A 12 -23.85 -14.69 24.31
C ILE A 12 -23.19 -16.06 24.12
N ASN A 13 -23.43 -16.98 25.05
CA ASN A 13 -22.84 -18.31 25.01
C ASN A 13 -23.35 -19.07 23.76
N PRO A 14 -22.49 -19.48 22.82
CA PRO A 14 -22.89 -20.17 21.58
C PRO A 14 -23.72 -21.44 21.82
N VAL A 15 -23.53 -22.06 22.99
CA VAL A 15 -24.28 -23.25 23.39
C VAL A 15 -25.74 -22.91 23.74
N GLU A 16 -26.00 -21.72 24.31
CA GLU A 16 -27.36 -21.28 24.65
C GLU A 16 -28.17 -20.85 23.42
N THR A 17 -27.53 -20.19 22.44
CA THR A 17 -28.18 -19.83 21.17
C THR A 17 -28.55 -21.06 20.35
N THR A 18 -27.71 -22.10 20.34
CA THR A 18 -27.99 -23.35 19.62
C THR A 18 -29.17 -24.12 20.24
N ARG A 19 -29.22 -24.20 21.58
CA ARG A 19 -30.35 -24.83 22.30
C ARG A 19 -31.65 -24.05 22.10
N GLN A 20 -31.57 -22.72 22.05
CA GLN A 20 -32.70 -21.85 21.72
C GLN A 20 -33.15 -22.04 20.26
N PHE A 21 -32.25 -22.17 19.30
CA PHE A 21 -32.60 -22.39 17.89
C PHE A 21 -33.39 -23.70 17.68
N TYR A 22 -32.97 -24.80 18.31
CA TYR A 22 -33.68 -26.07 18.23
C TYR A 22 -35.08 -26.00 18.87
N LYS A 23 -35.20 -25.31 20.01
CA LYS A 23 -36.50 -25.01 20.64
C LYS A 23 -37.37 -24.14 19.72
N ASN A 24 -36.77 -23.18 19.02
CA ASN A 24 -37.46 -22.25 18.13
C ASN A 24 -37.98 -22.94 16.86
N TRP A 25 -37.24 -23.87 16.25
CA TRP A 25 -37.74 -24.59 15.06
C TRP A 25 -38.92 -25.51 15.42
N ARG A 26 -38.82 -26.25 16.52
CA ARG A 26 -39.90 -27.08 17.06
C ARG A 26 -41.17 -26.28 17.36
N GLU A 27 -41.01 -25.13 18.02
CA GLU A 27 -42.12 -24.21 18.30
C GLU A 27 -42.75 -23.63 17.02
N ARG A 28 -41.93 -23.32 16.00
CA ARG A 28 -42.42 -22.86 14.69
C ARG A 28 -43.14 -23.96 13.91
N PHE A 29 -42.71 -25.21 14.03
CA PHE A 29 -43.30 -26.35 13.32
C PHE A 29 -44.61 -26.84 13.96
N ALA A 30 -44.78 -26.65 15.28
CA ALA A 30 -45.95 -27.14 16.00
C ALA A 30 -47.30 -26.58 15.52
N VAL A 31 -47.39 -25.27 15.26
CA VAL A 31 -48.69 -24.67 14.88
C VAL A 31 -49.15 -25.14 13.49
N PRO A 32 -48.31 -25.09 12.43
CA PRO A 32 -48.66 -25.65 11.13
C PRO A 32 -49.03 -27.15 11.21
N LEU A 33 -48.30 -27.92 12.01
CA LEU A 33 -48.58 -29.34 12.20
C LEU A 33 -49.96 -29.57 12.82
N LEU A 34 -50.27 -28.88 13.93
CA LEU A 34 -51.56 -29.01 14.60
C LEU A 34 -52.73 -28.56 13.72
N VAL A 35 -52.57 -27.47 12.98
CA VAL A 35 -53.57 -27.00 12.01
C VAL A 35 -53.76 -28.03 10.89
N GLY A 36 -52.68 -28.60 10.35
CA GLY A 36 -52.74 -29.66 9.35
C GLY A 36 -53.46 -30.92 9.86
N VAL A 37 -53.18 -31.33 11.10
CA VAL A 37 -53.88 -32.44 11.76
C VAL A 37 -55.35 -32.14 11.93
N LEU A 38 -55.74 -30.92 12.29
CA LEU A 38 -57.15 -30.56 12.39
C LEU A 38 -57.83 -30.60 11.02
N ILE A 39 -57.22 -30.03 9.98
CA ILE A 39 -57.80 -30.02 8.63
C ILE A 39 -57.96 -31.46 8.11
N LEU A 40 -56.89 -32.26 8.10
CA LEU A 40 -56.94 -33.64 7.61
C LEU A 40 -57.80 -34.54 8.51
N GLY A 41 -57.72 -34.33 9.82
CA GLY A 41 -58.54 -35.03 10.81
C GLY A 41 -60.03 -34.75 10.63
N SER A 42 -60.44 -33.54 10.22
CA SER A 42 -61.85 -33.25 9.94
C SER A 42 -62.43 -34.08 8.79
N VAL A 43 -61.60 -34.35 7.78
CA VAL A 43 -61.97 -35.17 6.62
C VAL A 43 -62.07 -36.64 7.03
N ALA A 44 -61.16 -37.12 7.88
CA ALA A 44 -61.17 -38.49 8.40
C ALA A 44 -62.26 -38.73 9.46
N LEU A 45 -62.66 -37.69 10.21
CA LEU A 45 -63.65 -37.78 11.28
C LEU A 45 -65.04 -38.13 10.75
N ILE A 46 -65.44 -37.60 9.58
CA ILE A 46 -66.78 -37.81 9.03
C ILE A 46 -67.04 -39.30 8.69
N PRO A 47 -66.17 -40.00 7.94
CA PRO A 47 -66.31 -41.45 7.74
C PRO A 47 -66.21 -42.25 9.04
N ALA A 48 -65.33 -41.86 9.97
CA ALA A 48 -65.14 -42.55 11.24
C ALA A 48 -66.41 -42.55 12.09
N LEU A 49 -67.10 -41.40 12.19
CA LEU A 49 -68.37 -41.28 12.92
C LEU A 49 -69.52 -42.02 12.21
N ASN A 50 -69.53 -42.04 10.88
CA ASN A 50 -70.58 -42.74 10.12
C ASN A 50 -70.41 -44.27 10.12
N GLY A 51 -69.18 -44.77 10.24
CA GLY A 51 -68.87 -46.21 10.24
C GLY A 51 -68.86 -46.86 11.63
N SER A 52 -68.95 -46.05 12.69
CA SER A 52 -68.86 -46.47 14.08
C SER A 52 -70.19 -47.05 14.59
N ALA A 53 -70.12 -48.22 15.24
CA ALA A 53 -71.27 -48.87 15.88
C ALA A 53 -71.36 -48.59 17.38
N SER A 54 -70.42 -47.82 17.95
CA SER A 54 -70.30 -47.60 19.39
C SER A 54 -70.32 -46.10 19.73
N PRO A 55 -71.35 -45.62 20.46
CA PRO A 55 -71.44 -44.20 20.83
C PRO A 55 -70.28 -43.75 21.74
N ILE A 56 -69.61 -44.70 22.41
CA ILE A 56 -68.44 -44.43 23.24
C ILE A 56 -67.25 -44.03 22.36
N ILE A 57 -67.03 -44.72 21.23
CA ILE A 57 -65.94 -44.40 20.29
C ILE A 57 -66.17 -43.00 19.71
N ASP A 58 -67.38 -42.71 19.24
CA ASP A 58 -67.71 -41.40 18.67
C ASP A 58 -67.43 -40.26 19.65
N THR A 59 -67.78 -40.47 20.92
CA THR A 59 -67.53 -39.49 21.99
C THR A 59 -66.04 -39.26 22.21
N ILE A 60 -65.22 -40.32 22.15
CA ILE A 60 -63.75 -40.22 22.29
C ILE A 60 -63.17 -39.41 21.12
N PHE A 61 -63.53 -39.74 19.88
CA PHE A 61 -63.03 -39.04 18.68
C PHE A 61 -63.39 -37.56 18.70
N ILE A 62 -64.66 -37.21 19.00
CA ILE A 62 -65.11 -35.83 19.10
C ILE A 62 -64.37 -35.09 20.22
N THR A 63 -64.21 -35.72 21.39
CA THR A 63 -63.53 -35.10 22.54
C THR A 63 -62.06 -34.83 22.23
N VAL A 64 -61.34 -35.80 21.68
CA VAL A 64 -59.93 -35.67 21.28
C VAL A 64 -59.75 -34.57 20.24
N TYR A 65 -60.65 -34.50 19.25
CA TYR A 65 -60.61 -33.51 18.19
C TYR A 65 -60.87 -32.09 18.72
N ILE A 66 -61.87 -31.92 19.61
CA ILE A 66 -62.17 -30.63 20.26
C ILE A 66 -60.98 -30.19 21.12
N ILE A 67 -60.42 -31.08 21.95
CA ILE A 67 -59.28 -30.77 22.81
C ILE A 67 -58.07 -30.34 21.96
N THR A 68 -57.79 -31.05 20.87
CA THR A 68 -56.72 -30.68 19.93
C THR A 68 -57.00 -29.32 19.30
N GLY A 69 -58.25 -29.02 18.93
CA GLY A 69 -58.69 -27.73 18.42
C GLY A 69 -58.46 -26.58 19.41
N ILE A 70 -58.89 -26.76 20.65
CA ILE A 70 -58.73 -25.80 21.75
C ILE A 70 -57.24 -25.49 21.95
N VAL A 71 -56.41 -26.52 22.02
CA VAL A 71 -54.97 -26.39 22.26
C VAL A 71 -54.22 -25.76 21.07
N THR A 72 -54.78 -25.85 19.86
CA THR A 72 -54.24 -25.22 18.66
C THR A 72 -54.56 -23.72 18.60
N VAL A 73 -55.79 -23.34 18.97
CA VAL A 73 -56.26 -21.95 18.90
C VAL A 73 -55.83 -21.13 20.12
N ILE A 74 -55.88 -21.71 21.31
CA ILE A 74 -55.52 -21.04 22.56
C ILE A 74 -54.00 -21.09 22.77
N ARG A 75 -53.41 -19.97 23.21
CA ARG A 75 -51.96 -19.86 23.47
C ARG A 75 -51.53 -20.59 24.75
N PHE A 76 -51.44 -21.91 24.67
CA PHE A 76 -50.80 -22.72 25.71
C PHE A 76 -49.27 -22.82 25.52
N PRO A 77 -48.51 -23.09 26.60
CA PRO A 77 -47.08 -23.39 26.50
C PRO A 77 -46.81 -24.53 25.50
N TYR A 78 -45.68 -24.47 24.80
CA TYR A 78 -45.31 -25.45 23.78
C TYR A 78 -45.40 -26.90 24.27
N THR A 79 -44.85 -27.16 25.46
CA THR A 79 -44.86 -28.49 26.08
C THR A 79 -46.28 -29.00 26.29
N VAL A 80 -47.18 -28.16 26.80
CA VAL A 80 -48.59 -28.51 26.99
C VAL A 80 -49.25 -28.84 25.65
N ARG A 81 -49.01 -28.01 24.61
CA ARG A 81 -49.59 -28.24 23.28
C ARG A 81 -49.18 -29.59 22.69
N MET A 82 -47.89 -29.89 22.74
CA MET A 82 -47.37 -31.14 22.20
C MET A 82 -47.74 -32.34 23.06
N SER A 83 -47.78 -32.20 24.39
CA SER A 83 -48.23 -33.29 25.27
C SER A 83 -49.70 -33.66 25.02
N VAL A 84 -50.58 -32.68 24.84
CA VAL A 84 -51.99 -32.95 24.52
C VAL A 84 -52.13 -33.58 23.13
N PHE A 85 -51.35 -33.12 22.16
CA PHE A 85 -51.32 -33.74 20.83
C PHE A 85 -50.84 -35.20 20.86
N LEU A 86 -49.77 -35.49 21.58
CA LEU A 86 -49.29 -36.88 21.74
C LEU A 86 -50.30 -37.74 22.51
N LEU A 87 -50.90 -37.20 23.57
CA LEU A 87 -51.96 -37.90 24.29
C LEU A 87 -53.15 -38.21 23.38
N SER A 88 -53.51 -37.28 22.49
CA SER A 88 -54.56 -37.47 21.50
C SER A 88 -54.25 -38.63 20.56
N ILE A 89 -53.02 -38.70 20.03
CA ILE A 89 -52.57 -39.82 19.20
C ILE A 89 -52.63 -41.14 19.99
N TYR A 90 -52.21 -41.15 21.25
CA TYR A 90 -52.23 -42.35 22.09
C TYR A 90 -53.65 -42.84 22.37
N VAL A 91 -54.57 -41.93 22.70
CA VAL A 91 -56.00 -42.26 22.93
C VAL A 91 -56.64 -42.80 21.66
N LEU A 92 -56.36 -42.20 20.49
CA LEU A 92 -56.82 -42.72 19.20
C LEU A 92 -56.23 -44.11 18.90
N GLY A 93 -54.94 -44.31 19.20
CA GLY A 93 -54.28 -45.62 19.05
C GLY A 93 -54.91 -46.71 19.92
N ILE A 94 -55.24 -46.42 21.18
CA ILE A 94 -55.97 -47.35 22.05
C ILE A 94 -57.38 -47.62 21.50
N SER A 95 -58.09 -46.57 21.06
CA SER A 95 -59.43 -46.72 20.51
C SER A 95 -59.44 -47.66 19.30
N GLU A 96 -58.49 -47.49 18.39
CA GLU A 96 -58.32 -48.39 17.24
C GLU A 96 -57.91 -49.80 17.66
N LEU A 97 -57.01 -49.93 18.65
CA LEU A 97 -56.57 -51.22 19.15
C LEU A 97 -57.73 -52.03 19.75
N ILE A 98 -58.63 -51.39 20.50
CA ILE A 98 -59.84 -52.04 21.05
C ILE A 98 -60.84 -52.38 19.94
N THR A 99 -60.91 -51.56 18.90
CA THR A 99 -61.93 -51.72 17.84
C THR A 99 -61.54 -52.80 16.85
N HIS A 100 -60.33 -52.74 16.31
CA HIS A 100 -59.86 -53.57 15.21
C HIS A 100 -58.77 -54.58 15.61
N GLY A 101 -58.26 -54.50 16.84
CA GLY A 101 -57.12 -55.32 17.28
C GLY A 101 -55.79 -54.84 16.68
N ILE A 102 -54.75 -55.67 16.80
CA ILE A 102 -53.39 -55.31 16.41
C ILE A 102 -53.16 -55.21 14.89
N LEU A 103 -54.02 -55.87 14.09
CA LEU A 103 -53.98 -55.84 12.62
C LEU A 103 -54.75 -54.65 12.02
N GLY A 104 -55.33 -53.78 12.86
CA GLY A 104 -55.94 -52.52 12.44
C GLY A 104 -54.93 -51.37 12.30
N ASP A 105 -55.44 -50.15 12.19
CA ASP A 105 -54.62 -48.94 12.00
C ASP A 105 -53.90 -48.48 13.28
N SER A 106 -54.09 -49.17 14.41
CA SER A 106 -53.48 -48.84 15.70
C SER A 106 -51.95 -48.73 15.62
N LEU A 107 -51.30 -49.56 14.80
CA LEU A 107 -49.84 -49.50 14.59
C LEU A 107 -49.37 -48.15 14.06
N PHE A 108 -50.14 -47.51 13.17
CA PHE A 108 -49.78 -46.21 12.62
C PHE A 108 -49.86 -45.11 13.69
N PHE A 109 -50.84 -45.18 14.59
CA PHE A 109 -50.96 -44.24 15.70
C PHE A 109 -49.81 -44.37 16.70
N PHE A 110 -49.45 -45.59 17.10
CA PHE A 110 -48.32 -45.81 18.01
C PHE A 110 -46.98 -45.46 17.37
N LEU A 111 -46.77 -45.79 16.09
CA LEU A 111 -45.57 -45.34 15.36
C LEU A 111 -45.51 -43.80 15.25
N SER A 112 -46.65 -43.16 14.98
CA SER A 112 -46.77 -41.71 14.97
C SER A 112 -46.46 -41.11 16.34
N LEU A 113 -46.88 -41.76 17.43
CA LEU A 113 -46.56 -41.33 18.79
C LEU A 113 -45.05 -41.31 19.00
N ILE A 114 -44.32 -42.36 18.60
CA ILE A 114 -42.86 -42.43 18.72
C ILE A 114 -42.18 -41.37 17.84
N ILE A 115 -42.64 -41.21 16.58
CA ILE A 115 -42.09 -40.20 15.65
C ILE A 115 -42.27 -38.80 16.23
N PHE A 116 -43.50 -38.41 16.54
CA PHE A 116 -43.81 -37.06 16.98
C PHE A 116 -43.23 -36.75 18.36
N SER A 117 -43.18 -37.73 19.28
CA SER A 117 -42.52 -37.52 20.58
C SER A 117 -41.01 -37.30 20.45
N THR A 118 -40.35 -38.06 19.55
CA THR A 118 -38.92 -37.93 19.22
C THR A 118 -38.61 -36.57 18.60
N ILE A 119 -39.38 -36.18 17.58
CA ILE A 119 -39.13 -34.96 16.79
C ILE A 119 -39.52 -33.71 17.55
N LEU A 120 -40.73 -33.68 18.12
CA LEU A 120 -41.32 -32.46 18.65
C LEU A 120 -40.82 -32.17 20.08
N ILE A 121 -40.59 -33.18 20.92
CA ILE A 121 -40.21 -32.90 22.31
C ILE A 121 -38.77 -33.30 22.62
N SER A 122 -38.42 -34.58 22.48
CA SER A 122 -37.02 -35.01 22.54
C SER A 122 -36.90 -36.49 22.21
N PRO A 123 -35.72 -36.96 21.77
CA PRO A 123 -35.47 -38.39 21.62
C PRO A 123 -35.66 -39.19 22.91
N ARG A 124 -35.49 -38.56 24.09
CA ARG A 124 -35.75 -39.20 25.38
C ARG A 124 -37.23 -39.49 25.60
N ILE A 125 -38.11 -38.61 25.14
CA ILE A 125 -39.57 -38.81 25.20
C ILE A 125 -39.99 -39.80 24.11
N GLY A 126 -39.29 -39.84 22.97
CA GLY A 126 -39.37 -40.94 22.00
C GLY A 126 -39.16 -42.32 22.61
N ILE A 127 -38.10 -42.47 23.40
CA ILE A 127 -37.81 -43.72 24.13
C ILE A 127 -38.92 -44.03 25.14
N ALA A 128 -39.41 -43.02 25.87
CA ALA A 128 -40.50 -43.21 26.82
C ALA A 128 -41.79 -43.65 26.12
N ALA A 129 -42.13 -43.06 24.96
CA ALA A 129 -43.27 -43.44 24.14
C ALA A 129 -43.12 -44.89 23.64
N LEU A 130 -41.94 -45.29 23.16
CA LEU A 130 -41.68 -46.67 22.76
C LEU A 130 -41.89 -47.67 23.91
N ILE A 131 -41.43 -47.34 25.13
CA ILE A 131 -41.65 -48.19 26.31
C ILE A 131 -43.14 -48.28 26.63
N VAL A 132 -43.86 -47.15 26.59
CA VAL A 132 -45.31 -47.11 26.82
C VAL A 132 -46.06 -47.95 25.79
N ASP A 133 -45.66 -47.91 24.52
CA ASP A 133 -46.29 -48.68 23.45
C ASP A 133 -46.03 -50.18 23.61
N ILE A 134 -44.79 -50.59 23.94
CA ILE A 134 -44.46 -51.99 24.24
C ILE A 134 -45.30 -52.52 25.40
N LEU A 135 -45.42 -51.74 26.48
CA LEU A 135 -46.26 -52.12 27.63
C LEU A 135 -47.74 -52.17 27.25
N THR A 136 -48.22 -51.24 26.42
CA THR A 136 -49.59 -51.22 25.92
C THR A 136 -49.87 -52.49 25.11
N PHE A 137 -48.96 -52.90 24.23
CA PHE A 137 -49.11 -54.12 23.44
C PHE A 137 -49.08 -55.39 24.30
N ALA A 138 -48.20 -55.43 25.29
CA ALA A 138 -48.14 -56.55 26.23
C ALA A 138 -49.43 -56.69 27.04
N ILE A 139 -49.96 -55.59 27.57
CA ILE A 139 -51.18 -55.57 28.39
C ILE A 139 -52.40 -55.91 27.53
N PHE A 140 -52.63 -55.19 26.43
CA PHE A 140 -53.80 -55.42 25.58
C PHE A 140 -53.73 -56.77 24.85
N GLY A 141 -52.53 -57.20 24.43
CA GLY A 141 -52.32 -58.53 23.88
C GLY A 141 -52.70 -59.61 24.90
N TRP A 142 -52.25 -59.49 26.15
CA TRP A 142 -52.65 -60.43 27.20
C TRP A 142 -54.17 -60.41 27.48
N LEU A 143 -54.79 -59.24 27.54
CA LEU A 143 -56.24 -59.09 27.77
C LEU A 143 -57.08 -59.68 26.63
N MET A 144 -56.66 -59.50 25.38
CA MET A 144 -57.38 -60.04 24.22
C MET A 144 -57.12 -61.55 24.03
N LEU A 145 -55.90 -62.03 24.24
CA LEU A 145 -55.57 -63.46 24.16
C LEU A 145 -56.25 -64.28 25.27
N SER A 146 -56.43 -63.70 26.46
CA SER A 146 -57.17 -64.32 27.56
C SER A 146 -58.70 -64.24 27.41
N GLY A 147 -59.20 -63.56 26.39
CA GLY A 147 -60.64 -63.37 26.13
C GLY A 147 -61.34 -62.42 27.09
N GLN A 148 -60.59 -61.65 27.91
CA GLN A 148 -61.17 -60.65 28.81
C GLN A 148 -61.67 -59.41 28.04
N ILE A 149 -61.03 -59.09 26.92
CA ILE A 149 -61.47 -58.05 25.98
C ILE A 149 -61.68 -58.68 24.60
N ILE A 150 -62.84 -58.44 24.01
CA ILE A 150 -63.17 -58.85 22.64
C ILE A 150 -63.20 -57.59 21.77
N PRO A 151 -62.60 -57.61 20.55
CA PRO A 151 -62.65 -56.47 19.64
C PRO A 151 -64.08 -55.98 19.38
N LEU A 152 -64.28 -54.66 19.34
CA LEU A 152 -65.61 -54.08 19.10
C LEU A 152 -66.09 -54.29 17.65
N ASN A 153 -65.19 -54.41 16.69
CA ASN A 153 -65.53 -54.75 15.31
C ASN A 153 -65.76 -56.27 15.19
N PRO A 154 -66.98 -56.73 14.86
CA PRO A 154 -67.28 -58.16 14.74
C PRO A 154 -66.49 -58.88 13.64
N ASN A 155 -65.94 -58.14 12.67
CA ASN A 155 -65.14 -58.66 11.58
C ASN A 155 -63.64 -58.67 11.90
N ALA A 156 -63.23 -58.23 13.08
CA ALA A 156 -61.82 -58.26 13.47
C ALA A 156 -61.34 -59.72 13.59
N PRO A 157 -60.14 -60.04 13.08
CA PRO A 157 -59.56 -61.37 13.26
C PRO A 157 -59.37 -61.69 14.74
N PRO A 158 -59.52 -62.96 15.15
CA PRO A 158 -59.26 -63.37 16.53
C PRO A 158 -57.81 -63.06 16.91
N ALA A 159 -57.59 -62.69 18.18
CA ALA A 159 -56.25 -62.37 18.66
C ALA A 159 -55.31 -63.60 18.55
N ASP A 160 -54.23 -63.46 17.78
CA ASP A 160 -53.16 -64.46 17.64
C ASP A 160 -51.85 -63.98 18.27
N LEU A 161 -51.20 -64.85 19.04
CA LEU A 161 -49.97 -64.50 19.75
C LEU A 161 -48.85 -64.04 18.79
N ASN A 162 -48.76 -64.62 17.58
CA ASN A 162 -47.71 -64.28 16.63
C ASN A 162 -47.90 -62.87 16.07
N ASP A 163 -49.14 -62.45 15.83
CA ASP A 163 -49.44 -61.09 15.33
C ASP A 163 -49.04 -60.02 16.35
N TRP A 164 -49.32 -60.26 17.63
CA TRP A 164 -48.92 -59.35 18.72
C TRP A 164 -47.41 -59.28 18.90
N ILE A 165 -46.72 -60.43 18.86
CA ILE A 165 -45.25 -60.48 18.94
C ILE A 165 -44.63 -59.79 17.72
N SER A 166 -45.09 -60.10 16.52
CA SER A 166 -44.58 -59.53 15.26
C SER A 166 -44.76 -58.01 15.24
N ALA A 167 -45.94 -57.52 15.59
CA ALA A 167 -46.23 -56.09 15.70
C ALA A 167 -45.37 -55.39 16.75
N GLY A 168 -45.20 -56.00 17.94
CA GLY A 168 -44.35 -55.46 19.00
C GLY A 168 -42.87 -55.39 18.59
N VAL A 169 -42.35 -56.43 17.93
CA VAL A 169 -40.98 -56.47 17.41
C VAL A 169 -40.80 -55.43 16.30
N ALA A 170 -41.73 -55.35 15.35
CA ALA A 170 -41.69 -54.36 14.27
C ALA A 170 -41.71 -52.94 14.85
N MET A 171 -42.58 -52.65 15.82
CA MET A 171 -42.65 -51.36 16.50
C MET A 171 -41.34 -51.01 17.21
N ALA A 172 -40.76 -51.96 17.94
CA ALA A 172 -39.47 -51.77 18.60
C ALA A 172 -38.33 -51.51 17.61
N MET A 173 -38.29 -52.22 16.48
CA MET A 173 -37.30 -52.02 15.44
C MET A 173 -37.44 -50.64 14.77
N PHE A 174 -38.62 -50.31 14.24
CA PHE A 174 -38.85 -49.03 13.56
C PHE A 174 -38.70 -47.86 14.52
N GLY A 175 -39.26 -47.96 15.74
CA GLY A 175 -39.13 -46.94 16.78
C GLY A 175 -37.66 -46.70 17.15
N SER A 176 -36.88 -47.76 17.35
CA SER A 176 -35.44 -47.63 17.66
C SER A 176 -34.65 -46.99 16.53
N VAL A 177 -34.90 -47.37 15.27
CA VAL A 177 -34.24 -46.77 14.09
C VAL A 177 -34.55 -45.28 13.99
N ILE A 178 -35.82 -44.89 14.19
CA ILE A 178 -36.26 -43.50 14.16
C ILE A 178 -35.59 -42.69 15.27
N ILE A 179 -35.61 -43.21 16.51
CA ILE A 179 -34.99 -42.56 17.67
C ILE A 179 -33.49 -42.38 17.44
N ILE A 180 -32.77 -43.43 17.05
CA ILE A 180 -31.32 -43.39 16.81
C ILE A 180 -31.00 -42.45 15.64
N GLY A 181 -31.77 -42.52 14.55
CA GLY A 181 -31.60 -41.64 13.39
C GLY A 181 -31.74 -40.17 13.75
N PHE A 182 -32.77 -39.81 14.52
CA PHE A 182 -32.95 -38.44 15.01
C PHE A 182 -31.87 -38.02 16.01
N GLN A 183 -31.44 -38.90 16.91
CA GLN A 183 -30.32 -38.61 17.82
C GLN A 183 -29.03 -38.33 17.05
N ARG A 184 -28.73 -39.12 16.02
CA ARG A 184 -27.57 -38.93 15.15
C ARG A 184 -27.65 -37.59 14.42
N LEU A 185 -28.80 -37.28 13.81
CA LEU A 185 -29.01 -36.04 13.07
C LEU A 185 -28.87 -34.82 13.99
N GLU A 186 -29.46 -34.85 15.18
CA GLU A 186 -29.35 -33.78 16.18
C GLU A 186 -27.87 -33.53 16.56
N LYS A 187 -27.10 -34.62 16.75
CA LYS A 187 -25.69 -34.52 17.07
C LYS A 187 -24.85 -33.95 15.92
N GLU A 188 -24.99 -34.48 14.71
CA GLU A 188 -24.24 -34.02 13.52
C GLU A 188 -24.53 -32.54 13.23
N PHE A 189 -25.78 -32.10 13.38
CA PHE A 189 -26.14 -30.69 13.22
C PHE A 189 -25.47 -29.80 14.27
N PHE A 190 -25.43 -30.25 15.53
CA PHE A 190 -24.75 -29.52 16.60
C PHE A 190 -23.24 -29.41 16.36
N ASP A 191 -22.61 -30.50 15.94
CA ASP A 191 -21.19 -30.54 15.64
C ASP A 191 -20.86 -29.65 14.43
N ALA A 192 -21.68 -29.68 13.37
CA ALA A 192 -21.53 -28.82 12.20
C ALA A 192 -21.69 -27.33 12.54
N GLN A 193 -22.68 -26.96 13.36
CA GLN A 193 -22.88 -25.58 13.81
C GLN A 193 -21.67 -25.08 14.62
N LYS A 194 -21.16 -25.91 15.54
CA LYS A 194 -19.97 -25.59 16.34
C LYS A 194 -18.75 -25.37 15.46
N GLN A 195 -18.60 -26.17 14.41
CA GLN A 195 -17.51 -26.00 13.44
C GLN A 195 -17.65 -24.67 12.69
N ILE A 196 -18.85 -24.33 12.19
CA ILE A 196 -19.12 -23.05 11.51
C ILE A 196 -18.77 -21.87 12.41
N ASP A 197 -19.23 -21.87 13.66
CA ASP A 197 -18.95 -20.77 14.60
C ASP A 197 -17.45 -20.63 14.87
N SER A 198 -16.72 -21.74 15.01
CA SER A 198 -15.27 -21.72 15.21
C SER A 198 -14.51 -21.18 13.98
N THR A 199 -14.94 -21.53 12.77
CA THR A 199 -14.35 -21.04 11.52
C THR A 199 -14.64 -19.56 11.33
N LEU A 200 -15.86 -19.10 11.62
CA LEU A 200 -16.22 -17.68 11.55
C LEU A 200 -15.40 -16.84 12.54
N ASN A 201 -15.20 -17.32 13.76
CA ASN A 201 -14.37 -16.62 14.75
C ASN A 201 -12.90 -16.57 14.31
N ALA A 202 -12.33 -17.69 13.86
CA ALA A 202 -10.97 -17.73 13.35
C ALA A 202 -10.76 -16.78 12.16
N LEU A 203 -11.70 -16.75 11.21
CA LEU A 203 -11.66 -15.83 10.08
C LEU A 203 -11.78 -14.37 10.53
N ARG A 204 -12.62 -14.07 11.52
CA ARG A 204 -12.76 -12.72 12.08
C ARG A 204 -11.47 -12.25 12.75
N ASP A 205 -10.82 -13.12 13.52
CA ASP A 205 -9.55 -12.81 14.18
C ASP A 205 -8.42 -12.59 13.16
N GLU A 206 -8.36 -13.43 12.12
CA GLU A 206 -7.40 -13.27 11.03
C GLU A 206 -7.63 -11.97 10.26
N ARG A 207 -8.89 -11.62 9.94
CA ARG A 207 -9.25 -10.36 9.30
C ARG A 207 -8.84 -9.16 10.14
N ASN A 208 -9.14 -9.15 11.44
CA ASN A 208 -8.74 -8.06 12.34
C ASN A 208 -7.22 -7.90 12.41
N ASN A 209 -6.47 -9.00 12.47
CA ASN A 209 -5.01 -8.96 12.46
C ASN A 209 -4.45 -8.40 11.15
N LEU A 210 -4.99 -8.83 10.01
CA LEU A 210 -4.61 -8.30 8.69
C LEU A 210 -4.96 -6.82 8.55
N GLU A 211 -6.13 -6.38 9.00
CA GLU A 211 -6.55 -4.98 8.97
C GLU A 211 -5.60 -4.11 9.80
N ASN A 212 -5.22 -4.56 11.00
CA ASN A 212 -4.24 -3.85 11.84
C ASN A 212 -2.88 -3.74 11.15
N LYS A 213 -2.37 -4.84 10.56
CA LYS A 213 -1.10 -4.81 9.82
C LYS A 213 -1.15 -3.88 8.60
N VAL A 214 -2.26 -3.89 7.86
CA VAL A 214 -2.45 -3.00 6.71
C VAL A 214 -2.49 -1.55 7.16
N LEU A 215 -3.19 -1.24 8.26
CA LEU A 215 -3.26 0.11 8.82
C LEU A 215 -1.88 0.61 9.27
N GLU A 216 -1.14 -0.20 10.04
CA GLU A 216 0.23 0.12 10.46
C GLU A 216 1.13 0.41 9.26
N ARG A 217 1.10 -0.45 8.24
CA ARG A 217 1.88 -0.28 7.02
C ARG A 217 1.47 0.96 6.22
N THR A 218 0.17 1.27 6.16
CA THR A 218 -0.34 2.45 5.45
C THR A 218 0.10 3.75 6.12
N VAL A 219 0.07 3.80 7.46
CA VAL A 219 0.59 4.93 8.24
C VAL A 219 2.09 5.11 8.00
N GLN A 220 2.87 4.02 8.06
CA GLN A 220 4.32 4.06 7.84
C GLN A 220 4.68 4.56 6.42
N LEU A 221 3.98 4.07 5.40
CA LEU A 221 4.16 4.53 4.02
C LEU A 221 3.72 5.99 3.84
N GLY A 222 2.68 6.42 4.55
CA GLY A 222 2.24 7.82 4.57
C GLY A 222 3.34 8.77 5.06
N LYS A 223 4.08 8.39 6.11
CA LYS A 223 5.22 9.16 6.64
C LYS A 223 6.34 9.30 5.60
N VAL A 224 6.74 8.20 4.97
CA VAL A 224 7.78 8.21 3.91
C VAL A 224 7.36 9.08 2.73
N ASN A 225 6.13 8.93 2.23
CA ASN A 225 5.64 9.73 1.10
C ASN A 225 5.58 11.24 1.41
N LYS A 226 5.28 11.61 2.65
CA LYS A 226 5.30 13.02 3.07
C LYS A 226 6.70 13.61 2.98
N ILE A 227 7.72 12.86 3.39
CA ILE A 227 9.13 13.29 3.30
C ILE A 227 9.54 13.45 1.84
N GLY A 228 9.26 12.46 0.99
CA GLY A 228 9.56 12.51 -0.44
C GLY A 228 9.00 13.74 -1.16
N ARG A 229 7.72 14.06 -0.90
CA ARG A 229 7.04 15.24 -1.47
C ARG A 229 7.67 16.57 -1.07
N VAL A 230 8.14 16.70 0.17
CA VAL A 230 8.74 17.96 0.66
C VAL A 230 10.15 18.11 0.11
N VAL A 231 10.92 17.03 0.12
CA VAL A 231 12.33 17.01 -0.28
C VAL A 231 12.50 17.28 -1.77
N THR A 232 11.62 16.76 -2.62
CA THR A 232 11.67 16.93 -4.09
C THR A 232 11.45 18.37 -4.56
N ALA A 233 10.84 19.24 -3.76
CA ALA A 233 10.57 20.63 -4.11
C ALA A 233 11.76 21.58 -3.80
N ILE A 234 12.79 21.09 -3.11
CA ILE A 234 13.92 21.91 -2.65
C ILE A 234 15.06 21.79 -3.67
N LEU A 235 15.55 22.92 -4.15
CA LEU A 235 16.61 23.00 -5.17
C LEU A 235 18.01 23.19 -4.59
N ASP A 236 18.11 23.65 -3.35
CA ASP A 236 19.38 23.86 -2.65
C ASP A 236 19.73 22.59 -1.82
N PRO A 237 20.89 21.96 -2.05
CA PRO A 237 21.32 20.76 -1.34
C PRO A 237 21.38 20.90 0.18
N ASP A 238 21.84 22.05 0.69
CA ASP A 238 22.01 22.26 2.13
C ASP A 238 20.63 22.43 2.80
N ASP A 239 19.74 23.21 2.20
CA ASP A 239 18.35 23.35 2.68
C ASP A 239 17.58 22.02 2.57
N LEU A 240 17.87 21.22 1.53
CA LEU A 240 17.25 19.91 1.33
C LEU A 240 17.60 18.96 2.47
N LEU A 241 18.89 18.82 2.79
CA LEU A 241 19.34 17.94 3.87
C LEU A 241 18.81 18.42 5.23
N LYS A 242 18.78 19.73 5.46
CA LYS A 242 18.24 20.34 6.68
C LYS A 242 16.76 20.02 6.88
N GLN A 243 15.93 20.25 5.86
CA GLN A 243 14.51 19.95 5.95
C GLN A 243 14.27 18.44 6.04
N ALA A 244 14.99 17.63 5.26
CA ALA A 244 14.88 16.17 5.32
C ALA A 244 15.19 15.66 6.74
N ALA A 245 16.25 16.16 7.38
CA ALA A 245 16.66 15.74 8.72
C ALA A 245 15.58 16.06 9.76
N GLN A 246 15.01 17.28 9.72
CA GLN A 246 13.94 17.71 10.61
C GLN A 246 12.64 16.93 10.40
N LEU A 247 12.26 16.65 9.16
CA LEU A 247 11.07 15.85 8.87
C LEU A 247 11.25 14.39 9.32
N ILE A 248 12.42 13.79 9.10
CA ILE A 248 12.69 12.42 9.56
C ILE A 248 12.64 12.35 11.09
N GLU A 249 13.27 13.30 11.77
CA GLU A 249 13.27 13.39 13.23
C GLU A 249 11.84 13.45 13.79
N SER A 250 11.00 14.31 13.22
CA SER A 250 9.61 14.50 13.67
C SER A 250 8.66 13.37 13.29
N GLU A 251 8.72 12.84 12.06
CA GLU A 251 7.81 11.80 11.59
C GLU A 251 8.13 10.42 12.20
N PHE A 252 9.41 10.12 12.44
CA PHE A 252 9.84 8.84 13.00
C PHE A 252 10.17 8.87 14.49
N ASP A 253 9.98 10.01 15.17
CA ASP A 253 10.29 10.18 16.61
C ASP A 253 11.74 9.75 16.90
N CYS A 254 12.68 10.20 16.07
CA CYS A 254 14.08 9.89 16.21
C CYS A 254 14.74 10.81 17.23
N TYR A 255 15.72 10.28 17.96
CA TYR A 255 16.53 11.05 18.90
C TYR A 255 17.54 11.96 18.19
N TYR A 256 18.07 11.49 17.06
CA TYR A 256 19.05 12.21 16.26
C TYR A 256 19.01 11.69 14.83
N THR A 257 19.08 12.59 13.85
CA THR A 257 19.17 12.24 12.43
C THR A 257 20.30 13.03 11.78
N ALA A 258 21.10 12.38 10.94
CA ALA A 258 22.23 13.02 10.27
C ALA A 258 22.46 12.51 8.85
N PHE A 259 22.99 13.40 8.01
CA PHE A 259 23.42 13.10 6.64
C PHE A 259 24.92 13.28 6.52
N PHE A 260 25.57 12.23 6.03
CA PHE A 260 26.98 12.23 5.70
C PHE A 260 27.12 12.04 4.20
N LEU A 261 27.95 12.85 3.55
CA LEU A 261 28.25 12.73 2.12
C LEU A 261 29.71 12.34 1.92
N LEU A 262 29.95 11.52 0.89
CA LEU A 262 31.30 11.15 0.48
C LEU A 262 32.04 12.37 -0.04
N ASP A 263 33.31 12.45 0.35
CA ASP A 263 34.25 13.40 -0.22
C ASP A 263 34.69 12.97 -1.64
N VAL A 264 35.42 13.85 -2.33
CA VAL A 264 35.88 13.60 -3.72
C VAL A 264 36.84 12.40 -3.79
N THR A 265 37.52 12.06 -2.69
CA THR A 265 38.45 10.93 -2.63
C THR A 265 37.75 9.60 -2.30
N GLU A 266 36.47 9.63 -1.94
CA GLU A 266 35.68 8.50 -1.41
C GLU A 266 36.30 7.80 -0.19
N GLN A 267 37.25 8.45 0.49
CA GLN A 267 37.88 7.91 1.70
C GLN A 267 37.18 8.40 2.97
N TRP A 268 36.51 9.55 2.89
CA TRP A 268 35.88 10.20 4.03
C TRP A 268 34.39 10.43 3.77
N ALA A 269 33.60 10.22 4.81
CA ALA A 269 32.22 10.67 4.88
C ALA A 269 32.17 11.93 5.75
N ASP A 270 31.91 13.08 5.15
CA ASP A 270 31.76 14.36 5.85
C ASP A 270 30.32 14.53 6.33
N LEU A 271 30.14 14.89 7.61
CA LEU A 271 28.83 15.29 8.12
C LEU A 271 28.40 16.61 7.45
N LYS A 272 27.29 16.58 6.71
CA LYS A 272 26.71 17.78 6.08
C LYS A 272 25.62 18.39 6.94
N GLU A 273 24.78 17.57 7.54
CA GLU A 273 23.66 18.03 8.35
C GLU A 273 23.35 17.05 9.49
N GLY A 274 22.90 17.56 10.63
CA GLY A 274 22.50 16.77 11.78
C GLY A 274 21.51 17.51 12.67
N THR A 275 20.53 16.80 13.23
CA THR A 275 19.49 17.43 14.06
C THR A 275 19.96 17.76 15.47
N GLY A 276 19.26 18.72 16.09
CA GLY A 276 19.51 19.16 17.45
C GLY A 276 20.89 19.78 17.70
N GLU A 277 21.20 19.96 18.98
CA GLU A 277 22.44 20.60 19.42
C GLU A 277 23.68 19.75 19.10
N ALA A 278 23.56 18.42 19.18
CA ALA A 278 24.62 17.49 18.82
C ALA A 278 25.02 17.64 17.35
N GLY A 279 24.04 17.71 16.44
CA GLY A 279 24.28 17.91 15.01
C GLY A 279 24.95 19.25 14.72
N ARG A 280 24.49 20.33 15.37
CA ARG A 280 25.10 21.66 15.25
C ARG A 280 26.58 21.66 15.62
N ILE A 281 26.92 21.10 16.79
CA ILE A 281 28.31 21.02 17.29
C ILE A 281 29.17 20.17 16.34
N LEU A 282 28.68 19.01 15.91
CA LEU A 282 29.44 18.12 15.03
C LEU A 282 29.69 18.74 13.65
N ARG A 283 28.71 19.48 13.11
CA ARG A 283 28.84 20.18 11.83
C ARG A 283 29.84 21.34 11.91
N GLU A 284 29.78 22.13 12.98
CA GLU A 284 30.75 23.21 13.25
C GLU A 284 32.19 22.67 13.37
N ASN A 285 32.34 21.48 13.98
CA ASN A 285 33.62 20.78 14.10
C ASN A 285 34.07 20.05 12.82
N ARG A 286 33.31 20.16 11.71
CA ARG A 286 33.58 19.46 10.43
C ARG A 286 33.82 17.97 10.62
N HIS A 287 32.95 17.34 11.43
CA HIS A 287 33.08 15.93 11.75
C HIS A 287 33.09 15.07 10.49
N ARG A 288 34.06 14.15 10.42
CA ARG A 288 34.27 13.25 9.29
C ARG A 288 34.56 11.84 9.79
N LEU A 289 34.14 10.85 9.02
CA LEU A 289 34.32 9.44 9.32
C LEU A 289 35.12 8.77 8.20
N ASP A 290 36.07 7.92 8.59
CA ASP A 290 36.82 7.08 7.65
C ASP A 290 35.90 5.95 7.15
N ILE A 291 35.80 5.78 5.83
CA ILE A 291 35.00 4.73 5.21
C ILE A 291 35.52 3.32 5.53
N ASN A 292 36.82 3.17 5.81
CA ASN A 292 37.40 1.91 6.26
C ASN A 292 37.25 1.67 7.78
N GLY A 293 36.64 2.63 8.48
CA GLY A 293 36.34 2.55 9.89
C GLY A 293 35.24 1.55 10.25
N LYS A 294 34.94 1.48 11.55
CA LYS A 294 33.93 0.57 12.14
C LYS A 294 32.57 1.24 12.40
N ALA A 295 32.44 2.54 12.08
CA ALA A 295 31.18 3.25 12.26
C ALA A 295 30.07 2.62 11.40
N ALA A 296 28.83 2.67 11.88
CA ALA A 296 27.69 2.11 11.16
C ALA A 296 27.56 2.68 9.74
N ILE A 297 27.81 3.98 9.61
CA ILE A 297 27.84 4.71 8.33
C ILE A 297 28.89 4.13 7.38
N SER A 298 30.12 3.96 7.86
CA SER A 298 31.23 3.39 7.08
C SER A 298 30.91 1.98 6.58
N ILE A 299 30.27 1.16 7.43
CA ILE A 299 29.82 -0.18 7.06
C ILE A 299 28.72 -0.10 6.00
N ALA A 300 27.69 0.72 6.22
CA ALA A 300 26.56 0.86 5.31
C ALA A 300 26.97 1.32 3.90
N ILE A 301 27.92 2.28 3.82
CA ILE A 301 28.49 2.73 2.54
C ILE A 301 29.26 1.60 1.86
N ARG A 302 30.15 0.90 2.58
CA ARG A 302 30.95 -0.19 2.00
C ARG A 302 30.12 -1.38 1.54
N THR A 303 29.12 -1.78 2.32
CA THR A 303 28.26 -2.94 1.98
C THR A 303 27.16 -2.59 0.99
N LYS A 304 26.88 -1.30 0.80
CA LYS A 304 25.71 -0.79 0.07
C LYS A 304 24.39 -1.32 0.63
N GLN A 305 24.37 -1.62 1.92
CA GLN A 305 23.21 -2.16 2.62
C GLN A 305 23.01 -1.42 3.92
N ALA A 306 21.75 -1.28 4.33
CA ALA A 306 21.42 -0.74 5.63
C ALA A 306 22.11 -1.54 6.74
N TYR A 307 22.59 -0.84 7.77
CA TYR A 307 23.25 -1.44 8.91
C TYR A 307 22.59 -0.98 10.22
N ILE A 308 22.10 -1.94 10.99
CA ILE A 308 21.42 -1.70 12.27
C ILE A 308 22.38 -2.02 13.42
N VAL A 309 22.45 -1.11 14.38
CA VAL A 309 23.16 -1.29 15.65
C VAL A 309 22.16 -1.13 16.79
N GLN A 310 22.17 -2.07 17.74
CA GLN A 310 21.24 -2.10 18.88
C GLN A 310 21.99 -2.41 20.16
N GLU A 311 21.48 -1.91 21.28
CA GLU A 311 22.00 -2.22 22.61
C GLU A 311 21.78 -3.72 22.96
N ALA A 312 22.87 -4.50 22.98
CA ALA A 312 22.85 -5.89 23.42
C ALA A 312 23.17 -5.97 24.92
N GLY A 313 22.27 -6.58 25.71
CA GLY A 313 22.16 -6.50 27.18
C GLY A 313 23.37 -6.86 28.07
N THR A 314 24.58 -7.05 27.55
CA THR A 314 25.83 -7.18 28.33
C THR A 314 27.07 -6.53 27.71
N LYS A 315 26.99 -5.93 26.51
CA LYS A 315 28.05 -5.10 25.93
C LYS A 315 27.43 -3.79 25.48
N SER A 316 27.69 -2.74 26.26
CA SER A 316 27.16 -1.39 26.05
C SER A 316 27.24 -1.00 24.58
N PHE A 317 26.09 -0.60 24.03
CA PHE A 317 26.05 0.41 22.99
C PHE A 317 26.84 1.60 23.55
N ARG A 318 28.14 1.67 23.28
CA ARG A 318 28.90 2.90 23.53
C ARG A 318 28.61 3.75 22.32
N PRO A 319 27.83 4.84 22.43
CA PRO A 319 27.91 5.84 21.40
C PRO A 319 29.39 6.26 21.39
N ASP A 320 30.11 5.93 20.31
CA ASP A 320 31.50 6.38 20.11
C ASP A 320 31.58 7.92 20.16
N ASN A 321 30.42 8.58 20.07
CA ASN A 321 30.23 10.00 20.18
C ASN A 321 29.63 10.41 21.55
N PRO A 322 30.38 11.12 22.41
CA PRO A 322 29.89 11.62 23.71
C PRO A 322 28.65 12.52 23.62
N LEU A 323 28.36 13.08 22.45
CA LEU A 323 27.23 13.97 22.22
C LEU A 323 25.88 13.24 22.06
N LEU A 324 25.89 11.90 21.95
CA LEU A 324 24.67 11.09 21.77
C LEU A 324 24.49 10.04 22.88
N PRO A 325 24.50 10.43 24.18
CA PRO A 325 24.55 9.48 25.30
C PRO A 325 23.29 8.62 25.45
N TYR A 326 22.15 9.08 24.93
CA TYR A 326 20.86 8.39 25.07
C TYR A 326 20.53 7.49 23.88
N SER A 327 21.43 7.34 22.91
CA SER A 327 21.20 6.43 21.78
C SER A 327 21.25 4.98 22.26
N ARG A 328 20.22 4.20 21.91
CA ARG A 328 20.08 2.77 22.26
C ARG A 328 19.84 1.88 21.05
N SER A 329 19.43 2.48 19.94
CA SER A 329 19.31 1.84 18.63
C SER A 329 19.65 2.85 17.55
N GLN A 330 20.28 2.38 16.49
CA GLN A 330 20.78 3.18 15.38
C GLN A 330 20.59 2.40 14.08
N ILE A 331 20.27 3.11 13.00
CA ILE A 331 20.29 2.58 11.64
C ILE A 331 21.07 3.54 10.75
N ALA A 332 21.99 2.99 9.96
CA ALA A 332 22.68 3.69 8.89
C ALA A 332 22.17 3.17 7.54
N LEU A 333 21.76 4.09 6.67
CA LEU A 333 21.12 3.84 5.39
C LEU A 333 21.98 4.48 4.29
N PRO A 334 22.56 3.72 3.36
CA PRO A 334 23.30 4.31 2.26
C PRO A 334 22.38 5.16 1.37
N LEU A 335 22.89 6.32 0.92
CA LEU A 335 22.23 7.19 -0.04
C LEU A 335 22.65 6.78 -1.45
N ILE A 336 21.82 6.00 -2.14
CA ILE A 336 22.18 5.35 -3.41
C ILE A 336 21.41 5.98 -4.57
N VAL A 337 22.12 6.35 -5.63
CA VAL A 337 21.55 6.78 -6.91
C VAL A 337 22.14 5.91 -8.02
N GLY A 338 21.30 5.06 -8.63
CA GLY A 338 21.75 4.08 -9.63
C GLY A 338 22.79 3.11 -9.04
N LYS A 339 24.04 3.23 -9.47
CA LYS A 339 25.17 2.42 -8.97
C LYS A 339 26.08 3.18 -7.99
N SER A 340 25.90 4.49 -7.90
CA SER A 340 26.73 5.40 -7.11
C SER A 340 26.16 5.57 -5.70
N ILE A 341 27.04 5.75 -4.73
CA ILE A 341 26.67 6.06 -3.35
C ILE A 341 27.08 7.51 -3.12
N LEU A 342 26.15 8.34 -2.68
CA LEU A 342 26.44 9.74 -2.35
C LEU A 342 26.92 9.89 -0.92
N GLY A 343 26.57 8.95 -0.05
CA GLY A 343 26.83 9.01 1.38
C GLY A 343 25.92 8.07 2.18
N ALA A 344 25.56 8.47 3.40
CA ALA A 344 24.60 7.76 4.23
C ALA A 344 23.74 8.69 5.09
N LEU A 345 22.51 8.27 5.33
CA LEU A 345 21.61 8.78 6.35
C LEU A 345 21.77 7.93 7.61
N GLU A 346 21.88 8.58 8.76
CA GLU A 346 21.92 7.94 10.06
C GLU A 346 20.74 8.39 10.91
N MET A 347 20.08 7.45 11.57
CA MET A 347 18.97 7.71 12.49
C MET A 347 19.23 6.98 13.81
N HIS A 348 19.03 7.68 14.93
CA HIS A 348 19.17 7.15 16.27
C HIS A 348 17.84 7.20 17.03
N SER A 349 17.66 6.27 17.95
CA SER A 349 16.52 6.23 18.86
C SER A 349 16.97 5.98 20.29
N THR A 350 16.22 6.56 21.24
CA THR A 350 16.33 6.26 22.67
C THR A 350 15.60 4.97 23.06
N LYS A 351 14.90 4.31 22.13
CA LYS A 351 14.20 3.04 22.35
C LYS A 351 15.11 1.87 21.92
N ILE A 352 15.14 0.80 22.71
CA ILE A 352 15.80 -0.45 22.32
C ILE A 352 15.01 -1.06 21.15
N ASN A 353 15.72 -1.59 20.14
CA ASN A 353 15.13 -2.25 18.98
C ASN A 353 14.12 -1.38 18.21
N ALA A 354 14.35 -0.06 18.17
CA ALA A 354 13.49 0.86 17.43
C ALA A 354 13.50 0.59 15.92
N PHE A 355 14.62 0.11 15.39
CA PHE A 355 14.79 -0.24 13.98
C PHE A 355 14.85 -1.75 13.83
N VAL A 356 13.89 -2.35 13.12
CA VAL A 356 13.83 -3.80 12.88
C VAL A 356 14.07 -4.13 11.41
N GLN A 357 14.59 -5.33 11.14
CA GLN A 357 14.96 -5.75 9.79
C GLN A 357 13.79 -5.69 8.79
N GLN A 358 12.56 -5.91 9.24
CA GLN A 358 11.36 -5.90 8.41
C GLN A 358 11.05 -4.51 7.83
N ASP A 359 11.45 -3.43 8.52
CA ASP A 359 11.17 -2.05 8.11
C ASP A 359 12.32 -1.42 7.30
N VAL A 360 13.46 -2.10 7.21
CA VAL A 360 14.67 -1.60 6.53
C VAL A 360 14.38 -1.16 5.10
N GLU A 361 13.61 -1.93 4.34
CA GLU A 361 13.27 -1.58 2.96
C GLU A 361 12.51 -0.24 2.88
N THR A 362 11.67 0.04 3.87
CA THR A 362 10.88 1.28 3.92
C THR A 362 11.77 2.48 4.20
N TYR A 363 12.69 2.36 5.16
CA TYR A 363 13.68 3.39 5.43
C TYR A 363 14.67 3.58 4.28
N GLN A 364 15.09 2.49 3.62
CA GLN A 364 15.99 2.55 2.48
C GLN A 364 15.35 3.23 1.28
N ASN A 365 14.06 2.99 1.01
CA ASN A 365 13.34 3.66 -0.08
C ASN A 365 13.28 5.18 0.15
N MET A 366 13.03 5.61 1.39
CA MET A 366 13.09 7.02 1.77
C MET A 366 14.50 7.61 1.55
N ALA A 367 15.54 6.90 2.00
CA ALA A 367 16.94 7.33 1.83
C ALA A 367 17.31 7.46 0.34
N ASN A 368 16.84 6.55 -0.50
CA ASN A 368 17.05 6.60 -1.95
C ASN A 368 16.35 7.81 -2.59
N GLU A 369 15.12 8.13 -2.18
CA GLU A 369 14.39 9.30 -2.69
C GLU A 369 15.08 10.62 -2.31
N ILE A 370 15.62 10.70 -1.10
CA ILE A 370 16.44 11.83 -0.66
C ILE A 370 17.73 11.91 -1.48
N ALA A 371 18.39 10.77 -1.72
CA ALA A 371 19.61 10.72 -2.53
C ALA A 371 19.36 11.22 -3.97
N ILE A 372 18.26 10.79 -4.59
CA ILE A 372 17.87 11.25 -5.94
C ILE A 372 17.62 12.76 -5.95
N SER A 373 16.89 13.27 -4.97
CA SER A 373 16.56 14.70 -4.90
C SER A 373 17.81 15.56 -4.64
N LEU A 374 18.75 15.05 -3.84
CA LEU A 374 20.05 15.67 -3.59
C LEU A 374 20.90 15.72 -4.86
N GLU A 375 20.97 14.62 -5.62
CA GLU A 375 21.69 14.57 -6.90
C GLU A 375 21.08 15.54 -7.91
N ASN A 376 19.75 15.59 -8.01
CA ASN A 376 19.05 16.53 -8.89
C ASN A 376 19.36 17.98 -8.53
N SER A 377 19.36 18.32 -7.23
CA SER A 377 19.71 19.66 -6.72
C SER A 377 21.14 20.04 -7.09
N ARG A 378 22.10 19.12 -6.87
CA ARG A 378 23.51 19.32 -7.23
C ARG A 378 23.70 19.49 -8.75
N LEU A 379 23.03 18.65 -9.56
CA LEU A 379 23.07 18.76 -11.02
C LEU A 379 22.50 20.09 -11.51
N PHE A 380 21.40 20.56 -10.90
CA PHE A 380 20.80 21.84 -11.23
C PHE A 380 21.73 23.02 -10.92
N LEU A 381 22.33 23.04 -9.73
CA LEU A 381 23.29 24.09 -9.35
C LEU A 381 24.54 24.07 -10.24
N ASN A 382 25.08 22.90 -10.54
CA ASN A 382 26.22 22.77 -11.45
C ASN A 382 25.87 23.31 -12.86
N ALA A 383 24.69 22.97 -13.39
CA ALA A 383 24.24 23.48 -14.67
C ALA A 383 24.07 25.01 -14.66
N GLN A 384 23.52 25.56 -13.58
CA GLN A 384 23.38 27.01 -13.42
C GLN A 384 24.75 27.71 -13.34
N GLN A 385 25.70 27.13 -12.61
CA GLN A 385 27.06 27.65 -12.52
C GLN A 385 27.75 27.61 -13.89
N SER A 386 27.73 26.47 -14.59
CA SER A 386 28.33 26.35 -15.93
C SER A 386 27.71 27.32 -16.94
N LEU A 387 26.40 27.58 -16.87
CA LEU A 387 25.75 28.61 -17.70
C LEU A 387 26.23 30.02 -17.36
N SER A 388 26.43 30.32 -16.07
CA SER A 388 26.96 31.61 -15.62
C SER A 388 28.40 31.82 -16.12
N GLU A 389 29.26 30.81 -15.95
CA GLU A 389 30.65 30.81 -16.42
C GLU A 389 30.73 30.97 -17.94
N MET A 390 29.92 30.23 -18.69
CA MET A 390 29.84 30.36 -20.15
C MET A 390 29.44 31.78 -20.57
N ARG A 391 28.42 32.37 -19.93
CA ARG A 391 27.97 33.74 -20.21
C ARG A 391 29.04 34.79 -19.86
N ALA A 392 29.81 34.57 -18.80
CA ALA A 392 30.90 35.46 -18.42
C ALA A 392 32.05 35.40 -19.44
N THR A 393 32.47 34.20 -19.82
CA THR A 393 33.50 33.98 -20.85
C THR A 393 33.08 34.55 -22.20
N GLN A 394 31.82 34.36 -22.61
CA GLN A 394 31.29 34.92 -23.86
C GLN A 394 31.33 36.45 -23.86
N ARG A 395 30.96 37.08 -22.74
CA ARG A 395 31.03 38.55 -22.59
C ARG A 395 32.47 39.05 -22.70
N GLN A 396 33.41 38.39 -22.03
CA GLN A 396 34.84 38.74 -22.12
C GLN A 396 35.38 38.59 -23.54
N TYR A 397 35.03 37.51 -24.25
CA TYR A 397 35.44 37.30 -25.63
C TYR A 397 34.89 38.40 -26.55
N LEU A 398 33.60 38.73 -26.47
CA LEU A 398 32.99 39.79 -27.29
C LEU A 398 33.63 41.16 -27.00
N GLN A 399 33.83 41.50 -25.72
CA GLN A 399 34.50 42.75 -25.35
C GLN A 399 35.92 42.82 -25.89
N GLY A 400 36.72 41.76 -25.73
CA GLY A 400 38.08 41.71 -26.25
C GLY A 400 38.16 41.78 -27.78
N ALA A 401 37.25 41.10 -28.48
CA ALA A 401 37.17 41.13 -29.93
C ALA A 401 36.87 42.55 -30.46
N TRP A 402 35.87 43.22 -29.88
CA TRP A 402 35.50 44.58 -30.27
C TRP A 402 36.57 45.61 -29.85
N GLN A 403 37.14 45.49 -28.64
CA GLN A 403 38.23 46.36 -28.18
C GLN A 403 39.46 46.26 -29.08
N SER A 404 39.85 45.04 -29.47
CA SER A 404 40.97 44.81 -30.40
C SER A 404 40.72 45.49 -31.76
N LEU A 405 39.48 45.40 -32.28
CA LEU A 405 39.10 46.06 -33.52
C LEU A 405 39.22 47.59 -33.40
N THR A 406 38.68 48.17 -32.33
CA THR A 406 38.72 49.63 -32.08
C THR A 406 40.11 50.16 -31.72
N ALA A 407 41.02 49.31 -31.20
CA ALA A 407 42.38 49.72 -30.87
C ALA A 407 43.22 49.98 -32.14
N HIS A 408 42.93 49.26 -33.22
CA HIS A 408 43.66 49.37 -34.49
C HIS A 408 42.92 50.19 -35.54
N ARG A 409 41.65 50.53 -35.29
CA ARG A 409 40.82 51.31 -36.21
C ARG A 409 40.01 52.36 -35.47
N ASN A 410 40.03 53.57 -36.01
CA ASN A 410 39.05 54.58 -35.64
C ASN A 410 37.71 54.22 -36.30
N LEU A 411 36.70 53.89 -35.49
CA LEU A 411 35.36 53.51 -35.93
C LEU A 411 34.32 54.59 -35.65
N ASP A 412 34.76 55.83 -35.47
CA ASP A 412 33.87 56.98 -35.31
C ASP A 412 33.45 57.50 -36.68
N TYR A 413 32.16 57.38 -36.98
CA TYR A 413 31.53 57.93 -38.18
C TYR A 413 30.45 58.93 -37.77
N ALA A 414 30.56 60.16 -38.25
CA ALA A 414 29.59 61.22 -37.99
C ALA A 414 29.09 61.81 -39.31
N LEU A 415 27.82 62.20 -39.33
CA LEU A 415 27.18 62.86 -40.46
C LEU A 415 26.31 64.02 -39.94
N GLY A 416 26.62 65.25 -40.34
CA GLY A 416 25.91 66.46 -39.87
C GLY A 416 26.88 67.55 -39.39
N ASP A 417 26.34 68.75 -39.16
CA ASP A 417 27.08 69.89 -38.61
C ASP A 417 26.70 70.04 -37.13
N ASN A 418 27.69 70.14 -36.23
CA ASN A 418 27.50 70.05 -34.77
C ASN A 418 26.91 71.33 -34.12
N ASP A 419 26.59 72.36 -34.92
CA ASP A 419 26.24 73.71 -34.46
C ASP A 419 24.72 73.94 -34.28
N LEU A 420 23.94 72.89 -34.04
CA LEU A 420 22.51 73.02 -33.75
C LEU A 420 22.29 73.49 -32.29
N ALA A 421 22.35 74.79 -32.05
CA ALA A 421 21.87 75.37 -30.80
C ALA A 421 20.36 75.06 -30.63
N ASN A 422 20.02 74.19 -29.66
CA ASN A 422 18.71 73.55 -29.40
C ASN A 422 18.38 72.27 -30.20
N SER A 423 19.33 71.35 -30.40
CA SER A 423 19.01 69.98 -30.83
C SER A 423 18.50 69.11 -29.67
N MET A 424 17.53 68.23 -29.95
CA MET A 424 17.15 67.13 -29.07
C MET A 424 17.82 65.84 -29.55
N GLY A 425 18.88 65.46 -28.83
CA GLY A 425 19.61 64.23 -29.08
C GLY A 425 18.92 62.99 -28.50
N ILE A 426 19.02 61.86 -29.19
CA ILE A 426 18.76 60.54 -28.63
C ILE A 426 20.01 59.67 -28.80
N GLU A 427 20.42 59.03 -27.72
CA GLU A 427 21.47 58.01 -27.73
C GLU A 427 20.82 56.63 -27.73
N ILE A 428 21.25 55.79 -28.67
CA ILE A 428 20.73 54.43 -28.82
C ILE A 428 21.91 53.45 -28.80
N PRO A 429 21.96 52.53 -27.83
CA PRO A 429 23.08 51.61 -27.71
C PRO A 429 23.04 50.54 -28.81
N LEU A 430 24.21 50.21 -29.36
CA LEU A 430 24.42 49.04 -30.20
C LEU A 430 24.54 47.82 -29.28
N VAL A 431 23.45 47.05 -29.12
CA VAL A 431 23.40 45.89 -28.22
C VAL A 431 23.49 44.59 -29.00
N LEU A 432 24.57 43.84 -28.80
CA LEU A 432 24.77 42.51 -29.35
C LEU A 432 24.72 41.47 -28.23
N ARG A 433 23.70 40.62 -28.23
CA ARG A 433 23.52 39.54 -27.22
C ARG A 433 23.66 40.06 -25.77
N ASP A 434 22.90 41.11 -25.46
CA ASP A 434 22.87 41.80 -24.16
C ASP A 434 24.17 42.54 -23.77
N GLN A 435 25.09 42.73 -24.72
CA GLN A 435 26.32 43.50 -24.52
C GLN A 435 26.32 44.76 -25.38
N VAL A 436 26.55 45.92 -24.77
CA VAL A 436 26.75 47.18 -25.50
C VAL A 436 28.13 47.15 -26.15
N ILE A 437 28.18 47.25 -27.48
CA ILE A 437 29.41 47.27 -28.29
C ILE A 437 29.74 48.67 -28.82
N GLY A 438 28.79 49.60 -28.72
CA GLY A 438 28.93 50.99 -29.18
C GLY A 438 27.63 51.76 -29.00
N GLN A 439 27.56 52.96 -29.55
CA GLN A 439 26.39 53.83 -29.45
C GLN A 439 26.16 54.58 -30.75
N ILE A 440 24.89 54.84 -31.06
CA ILE A 440 24.47 55.75 -32.12
C ILE A 440 23.92 56.99 -31.45
N HIS A 441 24.46 58.15 -31.81
CA HIS A 441 23.94 59.46 -31.40
C HIS A 441 23.19 60.08 -32.58
N LEU A 442 21.95 60.50 -32.35
CA LEU A 442 21.10 61.12 -33.35
C LEU A 442 20.56 62.43 -32.82
N GLU A 443 20.76 63.51 -33.57
CA GLU A 443 20.25 64.83 -33.23
C GLU A 443 19.18 65.28 -34.22
N ASN A 444 18.14 65.91 -33.70
CA ASN A 444 17.11 66.53 -34.53
C ASN A 444 16.69 67.88 -33.95
N SER A 445 16.17 68.74 -34.84
CA SER A 445 15.59 70.06 -34.51
C SER A 445 14.17 69.97 -33.91
N THR A 446 13.56 68.79 -33.94
CA THR A 446 12.21 68.50 -33.43
C THR A 446 12.23 67.26 -32.52
N GLU A 447 11.24 67.15 -31.64
CA GLU A 447 11.13 66.04 -30.69
C GLU A 447 10.81 64.72 -31.40
N TRP A 448 11.50 63.64 -31.01
CA TRP A 448 11.35 62.31 -31.61
C TRP A 448 10.00 61.67 -31.24
N THR A 449 9.20 61.31 -32.25
CA THR A 449 7.93 60.59 -32.01
C THR A 449 8.18 59.14 -31.59
N PRO A 450 7.24 58.49 -30.88
CA PRO A 450 7.37 57.08 -30.51
C PRO A 450 7.62 56.16 -31.71
N GLU A 451 6.91 56.37 -32.83
CA GLU A 451 7.07 55.56 -34.04
C GLU A 451 8.45 55.72 -34.68
N GLN A 452 9.04 56.92 -34.57
CA GLN A 452 10.40 57.17 -35.03
C GLN A 452 11.42 56.47 -34.13
N LYS A 453 11.23 56.51 -32.81
CA LYS A 453 12.10 55.80 -31.87
C LYS A 453 12.09 54.29 -32.14
N ASP A 454 10.90 53.69 -32.29
CA ASP A 454 10.76 52.25 -32.60
C ASP A 454 11.46 51.88 -33.93
N LEU A 455 11.31 52.72 -34.95
CA LEU A 455 11.98 52.51 -36.24
C LEU A 455 13.51 52.59 -36.10
N ILE A 456 14.02 53.59 -35.36
CA ILE A 456 15.45 53.76 -35.16
C ILE A 456 16.02 52.60 -34.33
N GLU A 457 15.32 52.13 -33.30
CA GLU A 457 15.71 50.94 -32.53
C GLU A 457 15.79 49.70 -33.44
N SER A 458 14.81 49.51 -34.32
CA SER A 458 14.83 48.41 -35.30
C SER A 458 16.00 48.51 -36.28
N ILE A 459 16.31 49.72 -36.77
CA ILE A 459 17.45 49.96 -37.67
C ILE A 459 18.76 49.71 -36.92
N THR A 460 18.86 50.16 -35.68
CA THR A 460 20.04 49.99 -34.81
C THR A 460 20.30 48.52 -34.53
N ALA A 461 19.25 47.73 -34.29
CA ALA A 461 19.36 46.29 -34.11
C ALA A 461 19.90 45.59 -35.38
N GLN A 462 19.39 45.96 -36.56
CA GLN A 462 19.87 45.42 -37.84
C GLN A 462 21.32 45.84 -38.15
N ALA A 463 21.66 47.11 -37.88
CA ALA A 463 23.02 47.62 -38.03
C ALA A 463 24.00 46.88 -37.11
N THR A 464 23.60 46.62 -35.86
CA THR A 464 24.41 45.87 -34.88
C THR A 464 24.72 44.45 -35.38
N LEU A 465 23.73 43.75 -35.95
CA LEU A 465 23.93 42.42 -36.54
C LEU A 465 24.81 42.46 -37.79
N ALA A 466 24.63 43.47 -38.65
CA ALA A 466 25.45 43.65 -39.84
C ALA A 466 26.91 43.93 -39.48
N LEU A 467 27.17 44.73 -38.45
CA LEU A 467 28.50 45.01 -37.91
C LEU A 467 29.18 43.74 -37.38
N GLU A 468 28.47 42.88 -36.65
CA GLU A 468 29.01 41.60 -36.19
C GLU A 468 29.32 40.66 -37.37
N ASN A 469 28.44 40.57 -38.36
CA ASN A 469 28.69 39.75 -39.55
C ASN A 469 29.92 40.25 -40.32
N ALA A 470 30.05 41.57 -40.50
CA ALA A 470 31.21 42.17 -41.15
C ALA A 470 32.51 41.84 -40.38
N ARG A 471 32.49 42.01 -39.05
CA ARG A 471 33.62 41.66 -38.18
C ARG A 471 34.01 40.18 -38.32
N LEU A 472 33.05 39.26 -38.30
CA LEU A 472 33.30 37.82 -38.43
C LEU A 472 33.88 37.46 -39.81
N VAL A 473 33.39 38.09 -40.88
CA VAL A 473 33.93 37.89 -42.23
C VAL A 473 35.37 38.42 -42.31
N GLU A 474 35.63 39.62 -41.77
CA GLU A 474 36.99 40.17 -41.74
C GLU A 474 37.95 39.30 -40.92
N GLU A 475 37.53 38.81 -39.75
CA GLU A 475 38.30 37.88 -38.91
C GLU A 475 38.63 36.59 -39.69
N SER A 476 37.63 35.99 -40.33
CA SER A 476 37.82 34.79 -41.15
C SER A 476 38.78 35.03 -42.32
N GLN A 477 38.70 36.18 -43.00
CA GLN A 477 39.61 36.54 -44.08
C GLN A 477 41.03 36.74 -43.58
N SER A 478 41.21 37.38 -42.42
CA SER A 478 42.52 37.58 -41.81
C SER A 478 43.19 36.24 -41.44
N VAL A 479 42.44 35.34 -40.81
CA VAL A 479 42.91 33.98 -40.49
C VAL A 479 43.30 33.22 -41.75
N ALA A 480 42.43 33.21 -42.77
CA ALA A 480 42.70 32.52 -44.03
C ALA A 480 43.92 33.09 -44.78
N ALA A 481 44.09 34.41 -44.77
CA ALA A 481 45.27 35.06 -45.35
C ALA A 481 46.56 34.64 -44.63
N ARG A 482 46.52 34.57 -43.29
CA ARG A 482 47.66 34.13 -42.47
C ARG A 482 48.01 32.66 -42.71
N GLU A 483 47.01 31.78 -42.77
CA GLU A 483 47.22 30.36 -43.06
C GLU A 483 47.76 30.12 -44.46
N LYS A 484 47.22 30.83 -45.46
CA LYS A 484 47.71 30.77 -46.83
C LYS A 484 49.18 31.18 -46.91
N LEU A 485 49.54 32.29 -46.27
CA LEU A 485 50.92 32.77 -46.19
C LEU A 485 51.81 31.70 -45.54
N ALA A 486 51.41 31.15 -44.39
CA ALA A 486 52.17 30.11 -43.71
C ALA A 486 52.39 28.87 -44.60
N ASN A 487 51.33 28.39 -45.27
CA ASN A 487 51.42 27.24 -46.18
C ASN A 487 52.29 27.52 -47.42
N GLU A 488 52.24 28.73 -47.98
CA GLU A 488 53.12 29.15 -49.07
C GLU A 488 54.60 29.13 -48.63
N LEU A 489 54.91 29.63 -47.42
CA LEU A 489 56.27 29.58 -46.87
C LEU A 489 56.74 28.13 -46.68
N ILE A 490 55.91 27.30 -46.03
CA ILE A 490 56.20 25.90 -45.77
C ILE A 490 56.45 25.15 -47.09
N THR A 491 55.62 25.37 -48.11
CA THR A 491 55.76 24.73 -49.42
C THR A 491 57.09 25.09 -50.10
N LYS A 492 57.51 26.36 -50.04
CA LYS A 492 58.80 26.80 -50.58
C LYS A 492 59.99 26.21 -49.82
N ILE A 493 59.86 26.07 -48.51
CA ILE A 493 60.88 25.46 -47.66
C ILE A 493 61.05 23.97 -48.02
N TRP A 494 59.95 23.21 -48.10
CA TRP A 494 59.98 21.79 -48.48
C TRP A 494 60.36 21.52 -49.94
N ALA A 495 60.20 22.49 -50.83
CA ALA A 495 60.64 22.38 -52.23
C ALA A 495 62.18 22.42 -52.40
N SER A 496 62.91 22.75 -51.34
CA SER A 496 64.38 22.76 -51.34
C SER A 496 64.94 21.34 -51.17
N THR A 497 65.94 20.96 -51.97
CA THR A 497 66.40 19.56 -52.10
C THR A 497 67.57 19.17 -51.19
N ASN A 498 68.13 20.10 -50.41
CA ASN A 498 69.22 19.85 -49.47
C ASN A 498 69.15 20.79 -48.24
N MET A 499 69.81 20.41 -47.15
CA MET A 499 69.74 21.11 -45.85
C MET A 499 70.17 22.59 -45.95
N ASP A 500 71.27 22.88 -46.63
CA ASP A 500 71.77 24.25 -46.79
C ASP A 500 70.75 25.15 -47.51
N SER A 501 70.08 24.62 -48.54
CA SER A 501 69.05 25.35 -49.28
C SER A 501 67.77 25.54 -48.46
N ILE A 502 67.42 24.59 -47.60
CA ILE A 502 66.29 24.71 -46.65
C ILE A 502 66.57 25.86 -45.67
N LEU A 503 67.74 25.90 -45.04
CA LEU A 503 68.10 26.95 -44.08
C LEU A 503 68.14 28.33 -44.75
N GLN A 504 68.80 28.43 -45.91
CA GLN A 504 68.92 29.70 -46.63
C GLN A 504 67.57 30.21 -47.18
N THR A 505 66.69 29.29 -47.60
CA THR A 505 65.33 29.63 -48.04
C THR A 505 64.48 30.05 -46.84
N THR A 506 64.60 29.37 -45.70
CA THR A 506 63.86 29.70 -44.47
C THR A 506 64.23 31.09 -43.96
N VAL A 507 65.53 31.41 -43.84
CA VAL A 507 66.00 32.75 -43.43
C VAL A 507 65.47 33.83 -44.35
N ARG A 508 65.55 33.60 -45.67
CA ARG A 508 65.16 34.57 -46.69
C ARG A 508 63.65 34.81 -46.72
N GLU A 509 62.86 33.75 -46.66
CA GLU A 509 61.40 33.84 -46.73
C GLU A 509 60.81 34.38 -45.42
N LEU A 510 61.38 34.03 -44.26
CA LEU A 510 61.01 34.65 -42.98
C LEU A 510 61.39 36.13 -42.93
N GLY A 511 62.61 36.49 -43.34
CA GLY A 511 63.07 37.88 -43.37
C GLY A 511 62.23 38.77 -44.28
N ARG A 512 61.86 38.26 -45.47
CA ARG A 512 61.01 38.99 -46.41
C ARG A 512 59.55 39.09 -45.97
N SER A 513 58.97 38.01 -45.48
CA SER A 513 57.52 37.96 -45.26
C SER A 513 57.09 38.58 -43.94
N LEU A 514 57.99 38.66 -42.96
CA LEU A 514 57.74 39.28 -41.64
C LEU A 514 58.38 40.67 -41.52
N GLU A 515 58.99 41.19 -42.58
CA GLU A 515 59.76 42.45 -42.56
C GLU A 515 60.80 42.51 -41.44
N ALA A 516 61.35 41.35 -41.06
CA ALA A 516 62.28 41.24 -39.94
C ALA A 516 63.63 41.86 -40.30
N SER A 517 64.15 42.71 -39.42
CA SER A 517 65.41 43.43 -39.64
C SER A 517 66.65 42.52 -39.60
N GLU A 518 66.55 41.38 -38.93
CA GLU A 518 67.59 40.35 -38.86
C GLU A 518 66.93 38.98 -38.63
N VAL A 519 67.38 37.95 -39.35
CA VAL A 519 66.93 36.56 -39.18
C VAL A 519 68.15 35.65 -39.21
N VAL A 520 68.40 34.95 -38.11
CA VAL A 520 69.52 34.01 -37.95
C VAL A 520 68.95 32.65 -37.58
N ILE A 521 69.42 31.60 -38.26
CA ILE A 521 69.16 30.21 -37.85
C ILE A 521 70.49 29.60 -37.41
N GLU A 522 70.57 29.23 -36.14
CA GLU A 522 71.71 28.54 -35.56
C GLU A 522 71.33 27.08 -35.29
N VAL A 523 72.10 26.14 -35.85
CA VAL A 523 71.90 24.70 -35.66
C VAL A 523 73.09 24.18 -34.88
N SER A 524 72.98 24.19 -33.55
CA SER A 524 73.97 23.61 -32.65
C SER A 524 73.41 22.31 -32.03
N MET A 525 74.26 21.30 -31.92
CA MET A 525 74.04 20.20 -30.98
C MET A 525 74.74 20.62 -29.70
N ASN A 526 73.98 20.95 -28.65
CA ASN A 526 74.59 21.07 -27.32
C ASN A 526 75.01 19.67 -26.86
N GLU A 527 76.30 19.35 -27.03
CA GLU A 527 76.99 18.55 -26.02
C GLU A 527 77.15 19.45 -24.80
N GLU A 528 76.28 19.26 -23.81
CA GLU A 528 76.61 19.66 -22.43
C GLU A 528 77.79 18.79 -21.97
N GLU A 529 79.01 19.25 -22.21
CA GLU A 529 80.18 18.88 -21.40
C GLU A 529 80.52 20.02 -20.45
N ASN A 530 80.24 19.76 -19.17
CA ASN A 530 80.91 20.21 -17.94
C ASN A 530 81.85 21.43 -18.01
N GLU A 531 81.58 22.42 -17.13
CA GLU A 531 82.36 22.63 -15.90
C GLU A 531 81.59 23.45 -14.85
#